data_AF-A0A7V7K1T6-F1
#
_entry.id   AF-A0A7V7K1T6-F1
#
_cell.length_a   1.000
_cell.length_b   1.000
_cell.length_c   1.000
_cell.angle_alpha   90.00
_cell.angle_beta   90.00
_cell.angle_gamma   90.00
#
_symmetry.space_group_name_H-M   'P 1'
#
loop_
_entity.id
_entity.type
_entity.pdbx_description
1 polymer ?
#
loop_
_entity_poly.entity_id
_entity_poly.type
_entity_poly.pdbx_seq_one_letter_code
_entity_poly.pdbx_strand_id
1 'polypeptide(L)'
;MNFKSGVYHQSAICARSLFFKIGPFDKGFRIAMDYDFFLRAYLAGASSLAIDLPLASMRLVGISSKSDWVSLRERFQEERRVHSKNCRSAWMRLVYRGYWAVYLPYRKLRSLCCCGRR
;
A
#
# COMPACT_ATOMS: atom_id res chain seq x y z
N MET A 1 -4.61 7.86 3.17
CA MET A 1 -4.58 6.49 2.59
C MET A 1 -4.80 6.39 1.06
N ASN A 2 -5.36 7.38 0.37
CA ASN A 2 -5.82 7.17 -1.03
C ASN A 2 -4.72 6.79 -2.04
N PHE A 3 -3.46 7.14 -1.84
CA PHE A 3 -2.39 6.83 -2.81
C PHE A 3 -1.35 5.83 -2.31
N LYS A 4 -1.11 5.83 -1.01
CA LYS A 4 -0.17 4.95 -0.29
C LYS A 4 -0.64 4.74 1.14
N SER A 5 -0.25 3.60 1.72
CA SER A 5 -0.37 3.40 3.16
C SER A 5 0.62 4.31 3.89
N GLY A 6 0.11 5.06 4.86
CA GLY A 6 0.94 5.75 5.87
C GLY A 6 0.97 5.00 7.20
N VAL A 7 0.45 3.77 7.23
CA VAL A 7 0.35 2.95 8.44
C VAL A 7 1.52 1.98 8.48
N TYR A 8 2.26 1.99 9.59
CA TYR A 8 3.29 0.99 9.88
C TYR A 8 2.63 -0.33 10.29
N HIS A 9 2.47 -1.24 9.32
CA HIS A 9 1.61 -2.42 9.48
C HIS A 9 2.06 -3.38 10.61
N GLN A 10 3.33 -3.38 11.01
CA GLN A 10 3.83 -4.24 12.10
C GLN A 10 3.51 -3.74 13.49
N SER A 11 3.41 -2.43 13.66
CA SER A 11 3.03 -1.80 14.93
C SER A 11 1.54 -1.43 14.97
N ALA A 12 0.79 -1.74 13.91
CA ALA A 12 -0.63 -1.42 13.82
C ALA A 12 -1.45 -2.33 14.74
N ILE A 13 -2.12 -1.71 15.72
CA ILE A 13 -3.11 -2.38 16.57
C ILE A 13 -4.50 -1.94 16.11
N CYS A 14 -5.39 -2.89 15.84
CA CYS A 14 -6.73 -2.63 15.34
C CYS A 14 -7.78 -3.19 16.28
N ALA A 15 -8.87 -2.45 16.49
CA ALA A 15 -10.02 -2.95 17.23
C ALA A 15 -10.63 -4.17 16.54
N ARG A 16 -11.00 -5.20 17.31
CA ARG A 16 -11.65 -6.40 16.77
C ARG A 16 -12.93 -6.08 15.99
N SER A 17 -13.69 -5.08 16.46
CA SER A 17 -14.89 -4.57 15.80
C SER A 17 -14.66 -4.09 14.37
N LEU A 18 -13.45 -3.62 14.04
CA LEU A 18 -13.11 -3.19 12.69
C LEU A 18 -13.20 -4.36 11.70
N PHE A 19 -12.71 -5.54 12.06
CA PHE A 19 -12.79 -6.74 11.21
C PHE A 19 -14.23 -7.17 10.93
N PHE A 20 -15.14 -7.01 11.89
CA PHE A 20 -16.56 -7.26 11.66
C PHE A 20 -17.19 -6.21 10.74
N LYS A 21 -16.73 -4.95 10.79
CA LYS A 21 -17.25 -3.85 9.97
C LYS A 21 -16.79 -3.92 8.51
N ILE A 22 -15.51 -4.19 8.26
CA ILE A 22 -14.93 -4.10 6.91
C ILE A 22 -14.56 -5.46 6.30
N GLY A 23 -14.64 -6.53 7.09
CA GLY A 23 -14.21 -7.87 6.71
C GLY A 23 -12.71 -8.12 6.93
N PRO A 24 -12.26 -9.37 6.76
CA PRO A 24 -10.86 -9.76 6.98
C PRO A 24 -9.92 -9.19 5.89
N PHE A 25 -8.65 -9.55 5.99
CA PHE A 25 -7.68 -9.32 4.92
C PHE A 25 -8.05 -10.10 3.65
N ASP A 26 -7.80 -9.48 2.49
CA ASP A 26 -8.03 -10.13 1.21
C ASP A 26 -6.77 -10.89 0.77
N LYS A 27 -6.88 -12.22 0.75
CA LYS A 27 -5.79 -13.14 0.39
C LYS A 27 -5.40 -13.10 -1.10
N GLY A 28 -6.15 -12.39 -1.95
CA GLY A 28 -5.80 -12.15 -3.35
C GLY A 28 -4.63 -11.18 -3.54
N PHE A 29 -4.21 -10.47 -2.49
CA PHE A 29 -3.03 -9.63 -2.46
C PHE A 29 -1.91 -10.32 -1.70
N ARG A 30 -0.75 -10.54 -2.33
CA ARG A 30 0.40 -11.18 -1.69
C ARG A 30 1.32 -10.18 -1.01
N ILE A 31 1.34 -8.94 -1.49
CA ILE A 31 2.25 -7.88 -1.05
C ILE A 31 1.46 -6.72 -0.42
N ALA A 32 0.36 -6.28 -1.04
CA ALA A 32 -0.38 -5.07 -0.64
C ALA A 32 -1.65 -5.37 0.18
N MET A 33 -1.69 -6.51 0.86
CA MET A 33 -2.85 -6.99 1.64
C MET A 33 -3.21 -6.05 2.79
N ASP A 34 -2.19 -5.56 3.49
CA ASP A 34 -2.30 -4.56 4.55
C ASP A 34 -2.81 -3.22 4.01
N TYR A 35 -2.29 -2.80 2.85
CA TYR A 35 -2.75 -1.58 2.20
C TYR A 35 -4.24 -1.64 1.82
N ASP A 36 -4.70 -2.76 1.25
CA ASP A 36 -6.13 -2.97 0.97
C ASP A 36 -6.99 -2.83 2.23
N PHE A 37 -6.57 -3.47 3.32
CA PHE A 37 -7.28 -3.44 4.58
C PHE A 37 -7.37 -2.02 5.15
N PHE A 38 -6.24 -1.29 5.22
CA PHE A 38 -6.24 0.08 5.75
C PHE A 38 -6.96 1.07 4.84
N LEU A 39 -6.94 0.88 3.52
CA LEU A 39 -7.72 1.70 2.60
C LEU A 39 -9.22 1.48 2.83
N ARG A 40 -9.67 0.23 2.98
CA ARG A 40 -11.07 -0.08 3.32
C ARG A 40 -11.47 0.51 4.67
N ALA A 41 -10.62 0.43 5.68
CA ALA A 41 -10.85 1.04 6.99
C ALA A 41 -11.03 2.56 6.87
N TYR A 42 -10.13 3.23 6.15
CA TYR A 42 -10.19 4.67 5.88
C TYR A 42 -11.49 5.05 5.14
N LEU A 43 -11.86 4.31 4.09
CA LEU A 43 -13.08 4.54 3.33
C LEU A 43 -14.36 4.27 4.15
N ALA A 44 -14.27 3.42 5.17
CA ALA A 44 -15.35 3.15 6.13
C ALA A 44 -15.40 4.15 7.30
N GLY A 45 -14.60 5.21 7.25
CA GLY A 45 -14.55 6.27 8.25
C GLY A 45 -13.85 5.88 9.54
N ALA A 46 -13.00 4.85 9.54
CA ALA A 46 -12.19 4.52 10.71
C ALA A 46 -11.14 5.61 10.97
N SER A 47 -10.94 5.96 12.23
CA SER A 47 -9.86 6.84 12.68
C SER A 47 -8.64 6.02 13.11
N SER A 48 -7.47 6.65 13.05
CA SER A 48 -6.21 6.07 13.50
C SER A 48 -5.39 7.14 14.23
N LEU A 49 -4.73 6.76 15.31
CA LEU A 49 -3.79 7.60 16.04
C LEU A 49 -2.38 7.02 15.87
N ALA A 50 -1.43 7.85 15.44
CA ALA A 50 -0.01 7.49 15.44
C ALA A 50 0.59 7.89 16.79
N ILE A 51 1.29 6.95 17.44
CA ILE A 51 1.98 7.16 18.69
C ILE A 51 3.46 6.87 18.43
N ASP A 52 4.33 7.79 18.84
CA ASP A 52 5.78 7.65 18.70
C ASP A 52 6.33 6.72 19.79
N LEU A 53 6.04 5.42 19.63
CA LEU A 53 6.49 4.36 20.53
C LEU A 53 6.97 3.17 19.69
N PRO A 54 8.24 2.73 19.86
CA PRO A 54 8.75 1.58 19.13
C PRO A 54 8.11 0.28 19.64
N LEU A 55 7.09 -0.20 18.94
CA LEU A 55 6.37 -1.44 19.28
C LEU A 55 6.88 -2.68 18.54
N ALA A 56 7.52 -2.50 17.38
CA ALA A 56 7.94 -3.62 16.53
C ALA A 56 9.20 -3.28 15.75
N SER A 57 9.99 -4.31 15.42
CA SER A 57 11.18 -4.22 14.56
C SER A 57 11.02 -5.16 13.35
N MET A 58 11.29 -4.63 12.15
CA MET A 58 11.20 -5.35 10.88
C MET A 58 12.57 -5.67 10.31
N ARG A 59 12.79 -6.93 9.94
CA ARG A 59 13.88 -7.26 9.04
C ARG A 59 13.50 -6.92 7.60
N LEU A 60 14.36 -6.20 6.89
CA LEU A 60 14.16 -5.81 5.48
C LEU A 60 14.55 -6.92 4.49
N VAL A 61 14.16 -8.17 4.80
CA VAL A 61 14.46 -9.35 3.98
C VAL A 61 13.24 -9.91 3.25
N GLY A 62 12.05 -9.38 3.55
CA GLY A 62 10.80 -9.82 2.96
C GLY A 62 10.63 -9.42 1.49
N ILE A 63 9.66 -10.03 0.81
CA ILE A 63 9.34 -9.73 -0.60
C ILE A 63 9.04 -8.24 -0.84
N SER A 64 8.42 -7.57 0.12
CA SER A 64 8.10 -6.14 0.05
C SER A 64 9.33 -5.22 0.18
N SER A 65 10.45 -5.76 0.67
CA SER A 65 11.73 -5.03 0.87
C SER A 65 12.63 -5.09 -0.36
N LYS A 66 12.33 -5.97 -1.33
CA LYS A 66 13.10 -6.07 -2.58
C LYS A 66 13.00 -4.78 -3.38
N SER A 67 14.14 -4.31 -3.86
CA SER A 67 14.29 -3.03 -4.56
C SER A 67 14.59 -3.17 -6.06
N ASP A 68 14.73 -4.39 -6.56
CA ASP A 68 14.85 -4.64 -7.98
C ASP A 68 13.57 -4.27 -8.73
N TRP A 69 13.71 -3.91 -10.00
CA TRP A 69 12.59 -3.40 -10.79
C TRP A 69 11.45 -4.42 -10.93
N VAL A 70 11.76 -5.72 -11.01
CA VAL A 70 10.74 -6.77 -11.18
C VAL A 70 9.86 -6.82 -9.93
N SER A 71 10.46 -6.93 -8.74
CA SER A 71 9.74 -6.94 -7.47
C SER A 71 8.99 -5.62 -7.22
N LEU A 72 9.60 -4.48 -7.55
CA LEU A 72 8.93 -3.17 -7.44
C LEU A 72 7.69 -3.10 -8.32
N ARG A 73 7.79 -3.55 -9.57
CA ARG A 73 6.68 -3.56 -10.53
C ARG A 73 5.54 -4.44 -10.04
N GLU A 74 5.83 -5.63 -9.52
CA GLU A 74 4.82 -6.53 -8.94
C GLU A 74 4.06 -5.86 -7.79
N ARG A 75 4.80 -5.27 -6.83
CA ARG A 75 4.20 -4.51 -5.71
C ARG A 75 3.30 -3.37 -6.21
N PHE A 76 3.77 -2.59 -7.17
CA PHE A 76 2.99 -1.48 -7.74
C PHE A 76 1.75 -1.95 -8.50
N GLN A 77 1.81 -3.12 -9.15
CA GLN A 77 0.64 -3.72 -9.79
C GLN A 77 -0.41 -4.16 -8.76
N GLU A 78 0.01 -4.69 -7.61
CA GLU A 78 -0.91 -4.98 -6.52
C GLU A 78 -1.55 -3.72 -5.94
N GLU A 79 -0.77 -2.69 -5.63
CA GLU A 79 -1.32 -1.40 -5.15
C GLU A 79 -2.30 -0.79 -6.17
N ARG A 80 -2.00 -0.89 -7.47
CA ARG A 80 -2.93 -0.46 -8.52
C ARG A 80 -4.22 -1.28 -8.54
N ARG A 81 -4.14 -2.60 -8.30
CA ARG A 81 -5.32 -3.44 -8.11
C ARG A 81 -6.11 -3.03 -6.86
N VAL A 82 -5.44 -2.70 -5.75
CA VAL A 82 -6.10 -2.19 -4.53
C VAL A 82 -6.88 -0.91 -4.84
N HIS A 83 -6.28 0.05 -5.54
CA HIS A 83 -6.98 1.26 -5.97
C HIS A 83 -8.18 0.91 -6.84
N SER A 84 -8.02 0.04 -7.83
CA SER A 84 -9.08 -0.30 -8.78
C SER A 84 -10.26 -1.01 -8.10
N LYS A 85 -9.97 -1.94 -7.17
CA LYS A 85 -10.95 -2.68 -6.37
C LYS A 85 -11.78 -1.75 -5.48
N ASN A 86 -11.14 -0.79 -4.81
CA ASN A 86 -11.78 0.05 -3.80
C ASN A 86 -12.28 1.40 -4.35
N CYS A 87 -12.02 1.72 -5.62
CA CYS A 87 -12.41 2.99 -6.23
C CYS A 87 -13.87 2.99 -6.71
N ARG A 88 -14.74 3.59 -5.91
CA ARG A 88 -16.17 3.78 -6.26
C ARG A 88 -16.41 5.00 -7.16
N SER A 89 -15.62 6.06 -7.02
CA SER A 89 -15.80 7.32 -7.77
C SER A 89 -15.16 7.26 -9.16
N ALA A 90 -15.90 7.69 -10.19
CA ALA A 90 -15.40 7.81 -11.55
C ALA A 90 -14.28 8.86 -11.66
N TRP A 91 -14.42 9.98 -10.94
CA TRP A 91 -13.40 11.02 -10.88
C TRP A 91 -12.10 10.48 -10.29
N MET A 92 -12.18 9.79 -9.13
CA MET A 92 -11.00 9.22 -8.49
C MET A 92 -10.33 8.17 -9.36
N ARG A 93 -11.09 7.45 -10.19
CA ARG A 93 -10.54 6.51 -11.18
C ARG A 93 -9.69 7.21 -12.24
N LEU A 94 -10.11 8.39 -12.70
CA LEU A 94 -9.31 9.23 -13.62
C LEU A 94 -8.03 9.72 -12.94
N VAL A 95 -8.14 10.19 -11.70
CA VAL A 95 -6.98 10.61 -10.88
C VAL A 95 -5.99 9.45 -10.72
N TYR A 96 -6.46 8.24 -10.41
CA TYR A 96 -5.60 7.07 -10.33
C TYR A 96 -4.95 6.69 -11.65
N ARG A 97 -5.66 6.83 -12.79
CA ARG A 97 -5.06 6.59 -14.12
C ARG A 97 -3.90 7.56 -14.37
N GLY A 98 -4.10 8.85 -14.12
CA GLY A 98 -3.05 9.87 -14.23
C GLY A 98 -1.87 9.59 -13.29
N TYR A 99 -2.16 9.33 -12.02
CA TYR A 99 -1.15 8.97 -11.01
C TYR A 99 -0.30 7.79 -11.47
N TRP A 100 -0.91 6.67 -11.88
CA TRP A 100 -0.15 5.48 -12.29
C TRP A 100 0.60 5.67 -13.62
N ALA A 101 0.08 6.50 -14.54
CA ALA A 101 0.76 6.84 -15.78
C ALA A 101 2.06 7.62 -15.54
N VAL A 102 2.08 8.49 -14.54
CA VAL A 102 3.28 9.28 -14.18
C VAL A 102 4.20 8.54 -13.21
N TYR A 103 3.62 7.86 -12.21
CA TYR A 103 4.37 7.25 -11.12
C TYR A 103 5.24 6.07 -11.56
N LEU A 104 4.76 5.21 -12.47
CA LEU A 104 5.54 4.06 -12.95
C LEU A 104 6.80 4.47 -13.72
N PRO A 105 6.74 5.37 -14.73
CA PRO A 105 7.94 5.90 -15.39
C PRO A 105 8.92 6.55 -14.42
N TYR A 106 8.43 7.41 -13.52
CA TYR A 106 9.26 8.05 -12.49
C TYR A 106 10.02 7.01 -11.65
N ARG A 107 9.31 5.99 -11.14
CA ARG A 107 9.94 4.94 -10.32
C ARG A 107 10.93 4.09 -11.12
N LYS A 108 10.66 3.83 -12.41
CA LYS A 108 11.57 3.11 -13.30
C LYS A 108 12.87 3.89 -13.49
N LEU A 109 12.78 5.17 -13.87
CA LEU A 109 13.94 6.06 -14.02
C LEU A 109 14.76 6.11 -12.72
N ARG A 110 14.10 6.31 -11.57
CA ARG A 110 14.78 6.31 -10.27
C ARG A 110 15.48 4.99 -9.96
N SER A 111 14.88 3.84 -10.29
CA SER A 111 15.51 2.53 -10.08
C SER A 111 16.78 2.34 -10.92
N LEU A 112 16.81 2.90 -12.14
CA LEU A 112 17.98 2.88 -13.02
C LEU A 112 19.10 3.79 -12.50
N CYS A 113 18.76 5.02 -12.07
CA CYS A 113 19.75 5.97 -11.52
C CYS A 113 20.39 5.47 -10.21
N CYS A 114 19.64 4.75 -9.36
CA CYS A 114 20.17 4.19 -8.12
C CYS A 114 20.97 2.90 -8.34
N CYS A 115 20.88 2.26 -9.52
CA CYS A 115 21.67 1.08 -9.84
C CYS A 115 23.16 1.40 -10.08
N GLY A 116 23.52 2.67 -10.30
CA GLY A 116 24.89 3.15 -10.43
C GLY A 116 25.56 3.64 -9.13
N ARG A 117 24.94 3.41 -7.96
CA ARG A 117 25.50 3.77 -6.63
C ARG A 117 25.47 2.59 -5.65
N ARG A 118 25.97 1.44 -6.07
CA ARG A 118 26.35 0.35 -5.16
C ARG A 118 27.80 0.03 -5.36
#